data_AF-A0A7D3WS55-F1
#
_entry.id   AF-A0A7D3WS55-F1
#
_cell.length_a   1.000
_cell.length_b   1.000
_cell.length_c   1.000
_cell.angle_alpha   90.00
_cell.angle_beta   90.00
_cell.angle_gamma   90.00
#
_symmetry.space_group_name_H-M   'P 1'
#
loop_
_entity.id
_entity.type
_entity.pdbx_description
1 polymer ?
#
loop_
_entity_poly.entity_id
_entity_poly.type
_entity_poly.pdbx_seq_one_letter_code
_entity_poly.pdbx_strand_id
1 'polypeptide(L)'
;MNHFFKLTDLLDDEPVAESSPEAQQPRESSHQGQPDPHGALTWCLNIFSGGPFPPPGGRNTWLATFALFCNERGVPLPDLLSHCLGYYAEPGFDAKEIETTVRGIYTRDAAKHGSKPYTTTRAKESAPDAPIPADLYDVLPDYLRRCCEPFEGHEKAVMLLSALTVLSGCFPGVGGTYAQREFGLNLFLFILAQAASGKGSAAYAYQLARGWHKHLTAESAGAEAEYEAEVAAQKGVNKGKGSNSYTPPPPRAGKCFTSPAIPQERQYCPS
;
A
#
# COMPACT_ATOMS: atom_id res chain seq x y z
N MET A 1 -5.12 -3.54 -53.50
CA MET A 1 -5.03 -4.21 -52.19
C MET A 1 -5.30 -3.18 -51.09
N ASN A 2 -6.59 -3.00 -50.78
CA ASN A 2 -7.21 -2.99 -49.43
C ASN A 2 -6.25 -3.02 -48.23
N HIS A 3 -6.45 -2.32 -47.10
CA HIS A 3 -7.47 -1.41 -46.56
C HIS A 3 -6.80 -0.78 -45.31
N PHE A 4 -6.62 0.54 -45.20
CA PHE A 4 -7.41 1.48 -44.38
C PHE A 4 -8.00 0.91 -43.07
N PHE A 5 -7.61 1.46 -41.91
CA PHE A 5 -8.51 1.59 -40.76
C PHE A 5 -8.42 3.01 -40.18
N LYS A 6 -9.57 3.66 -40.22
CA LYS A 6 -9.84 5.06 -39.90
C LYS A 6 -10.39 5.13 -38.47
N LEU A 7 -10.00 6.20 -37.78
CA LEU A 7 -10.75 6.78 -36.68
C LEU A 7 -12.09 7.33 -37.21
N THR A 8 -13.12 7.32 -36.36
CA THR A 8 -14.48 7.91 -36.43
C THR A 8 -15.66 6.97 -36.74
N ASP A 9 -16.73 7.23 -35.96
CA ASP A 9 -18.14 6.86 -36.09
C ASP A 9 -18.61 5.54 -35.47
N LEU A 10 -19.34 5.67 -34.34
CA LEU A 10 -20.50 4.85 -33.97
C LEU A 10 -21.36 5.61 -32.94
N LEU A 11 -22.15 6.56 -33.46
CA LEU A 11 -23.45 6.98 -32.92
C LEU A 11 -24.45 6.63 -34.03
N ASP A 12 -25.41 5.76 -33.75
CA ASP A 12 -26.76 5.85 -34.31
C ASP A 12 -27.70 4.94 -33.50
N ASP A 13 -28.89 5.50 -33.28
CA ASP A 13 -29.99 5.15 -32.39
C ASP A 13 -30.96 4.09 -32.95
N GLU A 14 -31.90 3.70 -32.06
CA GLU A 14 -33.26 3.13 -32.25
C GLU A 14 -33.48 1.59 -32.27
N PRO A 15 -34.65 1.04 -31.85
CA PRO A 15 -35.72 1.59 -30.99
C PRO A 15 -36.24 0.65 -29.86
N VAL A 16 -37.13 1.26 -29.07
CA VAL A 16 -37.98 0.88 -27.92
C VAL A 16 -38.70 -0.49 -27.96
N ALA A 17 -38.77 -1.14 -26.79
CA ALA A 17 -39.87 -2.04 -26.42
C ALA A 17 -40.37 -1.74 -24.99
N GLU A 18 -41.60 -1.26 -24.90
CA GLU A 18 -42.38 -1.04 -23.68
C GLU A 18 -42.81 -2.37 -23.03
N SER A 19 -42.70 -2.45 -21.69
CA SER A 19 -43.79 -2.99 -20.87
C SER A 19 -43.74 -2.39 -19.46
N SER A 20 -44.93 -2.02 -18.99
CA SER A 20 -45.28 -1.21 -17.79
C SER A 20 -45.93 -2.13 -16.72
N PRO A 21 -46.46 -1.65 -15.57
CA PRO A 21 -45.82 -1.16 -14.34
C PRO A 21 -46.27 -1.96 -13.06
N GLU A 22 -46.11 -1.37 -11.86
CA GLU A 22 -46.42 -1.83 -10.48
C GLU A 22 -45.32 -2.65 -9.78
N ALA A 23 -44.82 -2.35 -8.58
CA ALA A 23 -45.45 -1.67 -7.44
C ALA A 23 -44.45 -0.80 -6.65
N GLN A 24 -44.95 0.32 -6.12
CA GLN A 24 -44.28 1.18 -5.14
C GLN A 24 -44.42 0.59 -3.73
N GLN A 25 -43.33 0.63 -2.95
CA GLN A 25 -43.24 1.07 -1.53
C GLN A 25 -41.94 0.52 -0.88
N PRO A 26 -41.42 1.12 0.20
CA PRO A 26 -41.40 2.53 0.61
C PRO A 26 -39.96 3.08 0.68
N ARG A 27 -39.82 4.41 0.70
CA ARG A 27 -38.56 5.09 1.00
C ARG A 27 -38.14 4.72 2.43
N GLU A 28 -37.14 3.86 2.59
CA GLU A 28 -36.48 3.67 3.87
C GLU A 28 -35.67 4.93 4.20
N SER A 29 -36.19 5.65 5.19
CA SER A 29 -35.50 6.69 5.92
C SER A 29 -34.11 6.22 6.33
N SER A 30 -33.13 7.09 6.12
CA SER A 30 -31.77 7.02 6.66
C SER A 30 -31.78 6.67 8.15
N HIS A 31 -31.70 5.38 8.46
CA HIS A 31 -31.42 4.89 9.80
C HIS A 31 -29.93 4.60 9.88
N GLN A 32 -29.24 5.46 10.62
CA GLN A 32 -27.89 5.23 11.11
C GLN A 32 -27.87 3.86 11.80
N GLY A 33 -27.15 2.89 11.21
CA GLY A 33 -27.11 1.52 11.69
C GLY A 33 -26.59 1.45 13.12
N GLN A 34 -27.42 0.94 14.03
CA GLN A 34 -27.01 0.57 15.38
C GLN A 34 -25.91 -0.52 15.31
N PRO A 35 -24.86 -0.45 16.15
CA PRO A 35 -23.83 -1.47 16.19
C PRO A 35 -24.40 -2.77 16.77
N ASP A 36 -24.28 -3.87 16.04
CA ASP A 36 -24.59 -5.22 16.53
C ASP A 36 -23.71 -5.53 17.76
N PRO A 37 -24.26 -5.82 18.95
CA PRO A 37 -23.45 -6.15 20.12
C PRO A 37 -22.55 -7.39 19.91
N HIS A 38 -22.98 -8.34 19.08
CA HIS A 38 -22.30 -9.64 18.91
C HIS A 38 -21.02 -9.56 18.06
N GLY A 39 -20.88 -8.55 17.20
CA GLY A 39 -19.66 -8.32 16.40
C GLY A 39 -18.52 -7.60 17.14
N ALA A 40 -18.82 -6.98 18.30
CA ALA A 40 -17.90 -6.05 18.97
C ALA A 40 -16.62 -6.73 19.46
N LEU A 41 -16.76 -7.88 20.13
CA LEU A 41 -15.62 -8.63 20.69
C LEU A 41 -14.70 -9.15 19.58
N THR A 42 -15.29 -9.74 18.53
CA THR A 42 -14.56 -10.25 17.37
C THR A 42 -13.76 -9.13 16.69
N TRP A 43 -14.36 -7.95 16.54
CA TRP A 43 -13.65 -6.79 16.00
C TRP A 43 -12.50 -6.34 16.92
N CYS A 44 -12.73 -6.31 18.23
CA CYS A 44 -11.69 -5.94 19.19
C CYS A 44 -10.48 -6.86 19.11
N LEU A 45 -10.70 -8.18 18.99
CA LEU A 45 -9.63 -9.18 18.87
C LEU A 45 -8.77 -8.98 17.62
N ASN A 46 -9.37 -8.55 16.51
CA ASN A 46 -8.68 -8.36 15.24
C ASN A 46 -7.82 -7.08 15.20
N ILE A 47 -8.28 -6.00 15.84
CA ILE A 47 -7.68 -4.66 15.73
C ILE A 47 -6.80 -4.29 16.93
N PHE A 48 -6.87 -5.02 18.04
CA PHE A 48 -6.13 -4.67 19.25
C PHE A 48 -4.62 -4.59 19.02
N SER A 49 -4.05 -3.41 19.25
CA SER A 49 -2.65 -3.10 18.97
C SER A 49 -1.69 -3.45 20.11
N GLY A 50 -2.17 -4.11 21.17
CA GLY A 50 -1.37 -4.43 22.36
C GLY A 50 -0.41 -5.62 22.20
N GLY A 51 -0.27 -6.15 20.99
CA GLY A 51 0.57 -7.31 20.70
C GLY A 51 -0.01 -8.63 21.24
N PRO A 52 0.66 -9.77 20.98
CA PRO A 52 0.22 -11.07 21.44
C PRO A 52 0.23 -11.17 22.97
N PHE A 53 -0.53 -12.11 23.52
CA PHE A 53 -0.59 -12.37 24.95
C PHE A 53 0.81 -12.73 25.50
N PRO A 54 1.31 -12.03 26.54
CA PRO A 54 2.69 -12.17 26.98
C PRO A 54 2.95 -13.40 27.89
N PRO A 55 4.22 -13.83 28.02
CA PRO A 55 4.64 -14.84 29.00
C PRO A 55 4.42 -14.37 30.46
N PRO A 56 4.60 -15.25 31.46
CA PRO A 56 4.42 -14.90 32.87
C PRO A 56 5.19 -13.62 33.26
N GLY A 57 4.52 -12.67 33.92
CA GLY A 57 5.11 -11.39 34.34
C GLY A 57 4.53 -10.13 33.68
N GLY A 58 3.64 -10.26 32.68
CA GLY A 58 2.95 -9.11 32.05
C GLY A 58 1.47 -9.32 31.72
N ARG A 59 0.92 -10.48 32.06
CA ARG A 59 -0.42 -10.95 31.65
C ARG A 59 -1.54 -10.07 32.17
N ASN A 60 -1.47 -9.67 33.44
CA ASN A 60 -2.48 -8.83 34.07
C ASN A 60 -2.50 -7.42 33.45
N THR A 61 -1.32 -6.80 33.24
CA THR A 61 -1.22 -5.49 32.58
C THR A 61 -1.77 -5.53 31.14
N TRP A 62 -1.45 -6.59 30.40
CA TRP A 62 -1.99 -6.79 29.06
C TRP A 62 -3.52 -6.95 29.10
N LEU A 63 -4.03 -7.80 30.00
CA LEU A 63 -5.47 -8.06 30.15
C LEU A 63 -6.21 -6.79 30.56
N ALA A 64 -5.67 -5.99 31.47
CA ALA A 64 -6.25 -4.72 31.88
C ALA A 64 -6.34 -3.73 30.71
N THR A 65 -5.30 -3.68 29.88
CA THR A 65 -5.26 -2.83 28.67
C THR A 65 -6.29 -3.30 27.65
N PHE A 66 -6.38 -4.61 27.42
CA PHE A 66 -7.35 -5.21 26.52
C PHE A 66 -8.80 -5.02 27.01
N ALA A 67 -9.04 -5.23 28.30
CA ALA A 67 -10.37 -5.04 28.91
C ALA A 67 -10.82 -3.58 28.83
N LEU A 68 -9.91 -2.62 29.06
CA LEU A 68 -10.22 -1.20 28.89
C LEU A 68 -10.59 -0.88 27.44
N PHE A 69 -9.82 -1.40 26.49
CA PHE A 69 -10.08 -1.24 25.06
C PHE A 69 -11.47 -1.76 24.67
N CYS A 70 -11.82 -2.98 25.09
CA CYS A 70 -13.12 -3.60 24.87
C CYS A 70 -14.26 -2.84 25.56
N ASN A 71 -14.02 -2.34 26.77
CA ASN A 71 -15.00 -1.52 27.51
C ASN A 71 -15.32 -0.23 26.74
N GLU A 72 -14.32 0.51 26.28
CA GLU A 72 -14.52 1.73 25.48
C GLU A 72 -15.35 1.49 24.21
N ARG A 73 -15.24 0.28 23.63
CA ARG A 73 -15.90 -0.15 22.39
C ARG A 73 -17.31 -0.69 22.58
N GLY A 74 -17.75 -0.83 23.83
CA GLY A 74 -19.09 -1.29 24.17
C GLY A 74 -19.25 -2.80 24.13
N VAL A 75 -18.15 -3.57 24.27
CA VAL A 75 -18.23 -5.04 24.33
C VAL A 75 -18.92 -5.47 25.62
N PRO A 76 -20.00 -6.27 25.59
CA PRO A 76 -20.65 -6.73 26.81
C PRO A 76 -19.69 -7.48 27.73
N LEU A 77 -19.75 -7.18 29.04
CA LEU A 77 -18.94 -7.85 30.07
C LEU A 77 -18.99 -9.39 30.02
N PRO A 78 -20.16 -10.06 29.90
CA PRO A 78 -20.20 -11.52 29.87
C PRO A 78 -19.48 -12.12 28.65
N ASP A 79 -19.55 -11.45 27.50
CA ASP A 79 -18.90 -11.91 26.28
C ASP A 79 -17.38 -11.86 26.42
N LEU A 80 -16.85 -10.73 26.92
CA LEU A 80 -15.42 -10.60 27.18
C LEU A 80 -14.92 -11.60 28.23
N LEU A 81 -15.66 -11.78 29.33
CA LEU A 81 -15.30 -12.73 30.38
C LEU A 81 -15.26 -14.16 29.87
N SER A 82 -16.27 -14.59 29.12
CA SER A 82 -16.33 -15.94 28.56
C SER A 82 -15.13 -16.23 27.65
N HIS A 83 -14.75 -15.27 26.81
CA HIS A 83 -13.57 -15.37 25.96
C HIS A 83 -12.28 -15.40 26.79
N CYS A 84 -12.08 -14.47 27.72
CA CYS A 84 -10.85 -14.42 28.50
C CYS A 84 -10.62 -15.67 29.35
N LEU A 85 -11.69 -16.21 29.95
CA LEU A 85 -11.61 -17.45 30.72
C LEU A 85 -11.35 -18.68 29.84
N GLY A 86 -11.88 -18.69 28.61
CA GLY A 86 -11.66 -19.80 27.66
C GLY A 86 -10.25 -19.84 27.07
N TYR A 87 -9.62 -18.69 26.84
CA TYR A 87 -8.37 -18.59 26.08
C TYR A 87 -7.12 -18.22 26.91
N TYR A 88 -7.28 -17.50 28.03
CA TYR A 88 -6.12 -16.98 28.78
C TYR A 88 -5.94 -17.64 30.16
N ALA A 89 -6.87 -18.48 30.60
CA ALA A 89 -6.73 -19.20 31.85
C ALA A 89 -5.60 -20.24 31.75
N GLU A 90 -4.53 -20.02 32.50
CA GLU A 90 -3.35 -20.87 32.52
C GLU A 90 -2.86 -21.11 33.96
N PRO A 91 -2.05 -22.15 34.22
CA PRO A 91 -1.36 -22.31 35.50
C PRO A 91 -0.52 -21.04 35.82
N GLY A 92 -0.87 -20.33 36.89
CA GLY A 92 -0.25 -19.06 37.28
C GLY A 92 -0.96 -17.79 36.79
N PHE A 93 -2.11 -17.92 36.10
CA PHE A 93 -3.04 -16.83 35.80
C PHE A 93 -4.47 -17.38 35.86
N ASP A 94 -5.03 -17.39 37.08
CA ASP A 94 -6.25 -18.13 37.37
C ASP A 94 -7.52 -17.40 36.94
N ALA A 95 -8.62 -18.14 36.87
CA ALA A 95 -9.92 -17.60 36.50
C ALA A 95 -10.35 -16.43 37.40
N LYS A 96 -9.98 -16.46 38.69
CA LYS A 96 -10.31 -15.42 39.65
C LYS A 96 -9.55 -14.12 39.37
N GLU A 97 -8.27 -14.19 39.06
CA GLU A 97 -7.45 -13.04 38.69
C GLU A 97 -7.97 -12.39 37.41
N ILE A 98 -8.31 -13.19 36.39
CA ILE A 98 -8.92 -12.73 35.14
C ILE A 98 -10.25 -12.03 35.42
N GLU A 99 -11.15 -12.68 36.16
CA GLU A 99 -12.47 -12.13 36.47
C GLU A 99 -12.36 -10.83 37.28
N THR A 100 -11.50 -10.79 38.29
CA THR A 100 -11.27 -9.60 39.12
C THR A 100 -10.75 -8.44 38.30
N THR A 101 -9.81 -8.70 37.38
CA THR A 101 -9.21 -7.67 36.52
C THR A 101 -10.26 -7.10 35.57
N VAL A 102 -10.95 -7.95 34.81
CA VAL A 102 -11.95 -7.52 33.81
C VAL A 102 -13.12 -6.80 34.47
N ARG A 103 -13.68 -7.35 35.56
CA ARG A 103 -14.76 -6.69 36.31
C ARG A 103 -14.31 -5.38 36.95
N GLY A 104 -13.08 -5.33 37.45
CA GLY A 104 -12.51 -4.11 38.03
C GLY A 104 -12.43 -2.96 37.02
N ILE A 105 -12.08 -3.25 35.77
CA ILE A 105 -12.08 -2.25 34.70
C ILE A 105 -13.50 -1.80 34.36
N TYR A 106 -14.42 -2.75 34.16
CA TYR A 106 -15.81 -2.43 33.78
C TYR A 106 -16.57 -1.68 34.86
N THR A 107 -16.22 -1.87 36.13
CA THR A 107 -16.80 -1.09 37.24
C THR A 107 -16.19 0.31 37.35
N ARG A 108 -14.84 0.42 37.31
CA ARG A 108 -14.14 1.70 37.43
C ARG A 108 -14.40 2.64 36.25
N ASP A 109 -14.44 2.11 35.04
CA ASP A 109 -14.57 2.85 33.79
C ASP A 109 -15.96 2.68 33.15
N ALA A 110 -16.99 2.38 33.95
CA ALA A 110 -18.37 2.15 33.49
C ALA A 110 -18.93 3.33 32.65
N ALA A 111 -18.59 4.56 33.02
CA ALA A 111 -19.02 5.77 32.29
C ALA A 111 -18.42 5.87 30.87
N LYS A 112 -17.30 5.19 30.61
CA LYS A 112 -16.65 5.14 29.30
C LYS A 112 -17.14 3.98 28.43
N HIS A 113 -18.03 3.14 28.97
CA HIS A 113 -18.53 1.98 28.26
C HIS A 113 -19.25 2.41 26.97
N GLY A 114 -18.79 1.91 25.82
CA GLY A 114 -19.35 2.30 24.52
C GLY A 114 -19.14 3.77 24.14
N SER A 115 -18.24 4.50 24.82
CA SER A 115 -17.90 5.89 24.48
C SER A 115 -17.23 6.04 23.12
N LYS A 116 -16.59 4.97 22.63
CA LYS A 116 -15.93 4.87 21.32
C LYS A 116 -16.50 3.65 20.60
N PRO A 117 -17.81 3.66 20.24
CA PRO A 117 -18.48 2.48 19.73
C PRO A 117 -17.75 1.97 18.49
N TYR A 118 -17.54 0.67 18.43
CA TYR A 118 -16.88 0.08 17.29
C TYR A 118 -17.79 0.25 16.06
N THR A 119 -17.17 0.62 14.94
CA THR A 119 -17.90 0.86 13.71
C THR A 119 -17.87 -0.45 12.91
N THR A 120 -18.99 -1.18 12.87
CA THR A 120 -19.13 -2.43 12.11
C THR A 120 -19.23 -2.19 10.61
N THR A 121 -19.48 -0.95 10.18
CA THR A 121 -19.13 -0.64 8.81
C THR A 121 -17.63 -0.85 8.73
N ARG A 122 -17.23 -1.80 7.88
CA ARG A 122 -16.18 -1.54 6.90
C ARG A 122 -16.56 -0.21 6.23
N ALA A 123 -16.42 0.88 6.97
CA ALA A 123 -16.07 2.14 6.39
C ALA A 123 -14.86 1.70 5.60
N LYS A 124 -14.99 1.74 4.27
CA LYS A 124 -13.97 2.44 3.52
C LYS A 124 -13.48 3.50 4.49
N GLU A 125 -12.29 3.30 5.05
CA GLU A 125 -11.44 4.44 5.28
C GLU A 125 -11.44 5.07 3.88
N SER A 126 -12.44 5.94 3.64
CA SER A 126 -12.43 6.82 2.51
C SER A 126 -11.26 7.66 2.90
N ALA A 127 -10.10 7.23 2.40
CA ALA A 127 -8.92 8.06 2.33
C ALA A 127 -9.45 9.47 2.02
N PRO A 128 -8.99 10.48 2.77
CA PRO A 128 -9.53 11.84 2.68
C PRO A 128 -9.84 12.19 1.23
N ASP A 129 -11.03 12.76 1.00
CA ASP A 129 -11.53 13.13 -0.32
C ASP A 129 -10.40 13.70 -1.18
N ALA A 130 -10.03 12.93 -2.21
CA ALA A 130 -8.89 13.15 -3.09
C ALA A 130 -7.54 13.39 -2.36
N PRO A 131 -6.52 12.51 -2.52
CA PRO A 131 -5.20 12.73 -1.92
C PRO A 131 -4.50 14.03 -2.38
N ILE A 132 -5.02 14.67 -3.45
CA ILE A 132 -4.43 15.81 -4.12
C ILE A 132 -5.55 16.82 -4.46
N PRO A 133 -5.41 18.10 -4.07
CA PRO A 133 -6.36 19.16 -4.40
C PRO A 133 -6.61 19.32 -5.91
N ALA A 134 -7.86 19.62 -6.28
CA ALA A 134 -8.28 19.71 -7.69
C ALA A 134 -7.58 20.86 -8.45
N ASP A 135 -7.39 21.99 -7.78
CA ASP A 135 -6.69 23.18 -8.27
C ASP A 135 -5.23 22.92 -8.65
N LEU A 136 -4.58 21.92 -8.04
CA LEU A 136 -3.23 21.53 -8.44
C LEU A 136 -3.19 21.07 -9.90
N TYR A 137 -4.21 20.35 -10.36
CA TYR A 137 -4.26 19.86 -11.74
C TYR A 137 -4.41 20.98 -12.78
N ASP A 138 -4.90 22.16 -12.37
CA ASP A 138 -5.05 23.32 -13.24
C ASP A 138 -3.71 24.02 -13.49
N VAL A 139 -2.77 23.96 -12.53
CA VAL A 139 -1.43 24.55 -12.63
C VAL A 139 -0.36 23.58 -13.16
N LEU A 140 -0.72 22.32 -13.39
CA LEU A 140 0.19 21.31 -13.92
C LEU A 140 0.67 21.67 -15.34
N PRO A 141 1.94 21.36 -15.68
CA PRO A 141 2.42 21.44 -17.06
C PRO A 141 1.52 20.64 -18.01
N ASP A 142 1.27 21.18 -19.22
CA ASP A 142 0.35 20.63 -20.21
C ASP A 142 0.52 19.13 -20.44
N TYR A 143 1.76 18.68 -20.50
CA TYR A 143 2.08 17.27 -20.69
C TYR A 143 1.53 16.39 -19.55
N LEU A 144 1.82 16.75 -18.29
CA LEU A 144 1.37 15.99 -17.12
C LEU A 144 -0.15 16.07 -16.94
N ARG A 145 -0.73 17.25 -17.21
CA ARG A 145 -2.17 17.44 -17.17
C ARG A 145 -2.90 16.50 -18.13
N ARG A 146 -2.45 16.40 -19.38
CA ARG A 146 -3.01 15.46 -20.39
C ARG A 146 -2.82 14.00 -19.98
N CYS A 147 -1.74 13.65 -19.29
CA CYS A 147 -1.54 12.29 -18.78
C CYS A 147 -2.53 11.93 -17.67
N CYS A 148 -2.95 12.91 -16.86
CA CYS A 148 -3.89 12.72 -15.76
C CYS A 148 -5.36 12.90 -16.16
N GLU A 149 -5.65 13.56 -17.28
CA GLU A 149 -7.00 13.85 -17.78
C GLU A 149 -7.91 12.61 -17.95
N PRO A 150 -7.43 11.44 -18.41
CA PRO A 150 -8.28 10.24 -18.56
C PRO A 150 -8.71 9.59 -17.23
N PHE A 151 -8.18 10.04 -16.10
CA PHE A 151 -8.40 9.44 -14.78
C PHE A 151 -9.20 10.37 -13.87
N GLU A 152 -9.98 9.79 -12.97
CA GLU A 152 -10.83 10.53 -12.03
C GLU A 152 -10.51 10.19 -10.57
N GLY A 153 -10.84 11.13 -9.67
CA GLY A 153 -10.74 10.95 -8.22
C GLY A 153 -9.39 10.38 -7.76
N HIS A 154 -9.43 9.23 -7.09
CA HIS A 154 -8.25 8.57 -6.55
C HIS A 154 -7.28 8.09 -7.64
N GLU A 155 -7.78 7.60 -8.77
CA GLU A 155 -6.92 7.09 -9.86
C GLU A 155 -6.08 8.20 -10.48
N LYS A 156 -6.65 9.42 -10.54
CA LYS A 156 -5.94 10.61 -11.00
C LYS A 156 -4.74 10.94 -10.12
N ALA A 157 -4.92 10.85 -8.80
CA ALA A 157 -3.85 11.06 -7.83
C ALA A 157 -2.77 9.96 -7.92
N VAL A 158 -3.19 8.70 -8.06
CA VAL A 158 -2.27 7.56 -8.26
C VAL A 158 -1.44 7.75 -9.53
N MET A 159 -2.06 8.14 -10.63
CA MET A 159 -1.38 8.40 -11.89
C MET A 159 -0.35 9.53 -11.74
N LEU A 160 -0.74 10.66 -11.14
CA LEU A 160 0.16 11.81 -10.96
C LEU A 160 1.38 11.46 -10.10
N LEU A 161 1.15 10.84 -8.94
CA LEU A 161 2.26 10.44 -8.05
C LEU A 161 3.18 9.44 -8.73
N SER A 162 2.61 8.49 -9.47
CA SER A 162 3.38 7.49 -10.21
C SER A 162 4.21 8.14 -11.32
N ALA A 163 3.63 9.10 -12.06
CA ALA A 163 4.33 9.84 -13.10
C ALA A 163 5.52 10.64 -12.54
N LEU A 164 5.31 11.37 -11.43
CA LEU A 164 6.39 12.12 -10.78
C LEU A 164 7.51 11.19 -10.28
N THR A 165 7.14 10.04 -9.73
CA THR A 165 8.10 9.02 -9.27
C THR A 165 8.95 8.49 -10.42
N VAL A 166 8.32 8.12 -11.54
CA VAL A 166 9.02 7.64 -12.74
C VAL A 166 9.94 8.73 -13.32
N LEU A 167 9.44 9.95 -13.44
CA LEU A 167 10.22 11.09 -13.95
C LEU A 167 11.41 11.40 -13.04
N SER A 168 11.27 11.26 -11.72
CA SER A 168 12.37 11.50 -10.79
C SER A 168 13.62 10.67 -11.09
N GLY A 169 13.44 9.41 -11.53
CA GLY A 169 14.56 8.55 -11.92
C GLY A 169 15.07 8.80 -13.35
N CYS A 170 14.33 9.53 -14.18
CA CYS A 170 14.78 9.93 -15.51
C CYS A 170 15.76 11.12 -15.46
N PHE A 171 15.87 11.81 -14.32
CA PHE A 171 16.70 13.01 -14.15
C PHE A 171 17.82 12.81 -13.13
N PRO A 172 18.80 11.91 -13.39
CA PRO A 172 19.88 11.62 -12.42
C PRO A 172 20.83 12.80 -12.19
N GLY A 173 20.87 13.78 -13.10
CA GLY A 173 21.67 14.99 -12.97
C GLY A 173 20.96 16.17 -12.31
N VAL A 174 19.69 16.01 -11.92
CA VAL A 174 18.94 17.07 -11.24
C VAL A 174 18.94 16.81 -9.74
N GLY A 175 19.35 17.83 -9.00
CA GLY A 175 19.46 17.81 -7.56
C GLY A 175 19.66 19.23 -7.02
N GLY A 176 19.68 19.35 -5.71
CA GLY A 176 19.88 20.62 -5.03
C GLY A 176 20.71 20.46 -3.77
N THR A 177 21.34 21.55 -3.35
CA THR A 177 22.07 21.61 -2.08
C THR A 177 21.14 22.13 -1.00
N TYR A 178 20.96 21.37 0.07
CA TYR A 178 20.23 21.80 1.26
C TYR A 178 21.11 21.55 2.49
N ALA A 179 21.30 22.56 3.34
CA ALA A 179 22.13 22.47 4.54
C ALA A 179 23.53 21.87 4.27
N GLN A 180 24.24 22.35 3.23
CA GLN A 180 25.57 21.87 2.81
C GLN A 180 25.62 20.38 2.41
N ARG A 181 24.47 19.77 2.11
CA ARG A 181 24.38 18.39 1.61
C ARG A 181 23.69 18.39 0.25
N GLU A 182 24.18 17.54 -0.64
CA GLU A 182 23.58 17.33 -1.96
C GLU A 182 22.45 16.31 -1.86
N PHE A 183 21.30 16.66 -2.43
CA PHE A 183 20.14 15.78 -2.54
C PHE A 183 19.75 15.64 -4.02
N GLY A 184 19.55 14.40 -4.46
CA GLY A 184 18.96 14.12 -5.78
C GLY A 184 17.45 14.12 -5.74
N LEU A 185 16.81 14.08 -6.91
CA LEU A 185 15.34 14.07 -7.02
C LEU A 185 14.66 12.74 -6.65
N ASN A 186 15.39 11.70 -6.24
CA ASN A 186 14.86 10.33 -6.11
C ASN A 186 13.60 10.28 -5.23
N LEU A 187 12.44 10.07 -5.86
CA LEU A 187 11.17 9.84 -5.19
C LEU A 187 10.88 8.34 -5.14
N PHE A 188 10.36 7.87 -4.00
CA PHE A 188 9.88 6.51 -3.83
C PHE A 188 8.40 6.54 -3.46
N LEU A 189 7.58 5.81 -4.22
CA LEU A 189 6.14 5.75 -4.02
C LEU A 189 5.72 4.35 -3.61
N PHE A 190 4.93 4.27 -2.54
CA PHE A 190 4.30 3.05 -2.08
C PHE A 190 2.78 3.25 -2.02
N ILE A 191 2.04 2.43 -2.77
CA ILE A 191 0.58 2.56 -2.88
C ILE A 191 -0.09 1.44 -2.08
N LEU A 192 -0.60 1.80 -0.90
CA LEU A 192 -1.41 0.94 -0.06
C LEU A 192 -2.89 1.10 -0.42
N ALA A 193 -3.50 0.08 -1.02
CA ALA A 193 -4.93 0.12 -1.30
C ALA A 193 -5.56 -1.28 -1.28
N GLN A 194 -6.88 -1.38 -1.16
CA GLN A 194 -7.61 -2.65 -1.27
C GLN A 194 -7.63 -3.19 -2.72
N ALA A 195 -7.92 -4.48 -2.92
CA ALA A 195 -8.08 -5.04 -4.25
C ALA A 195 -9.14 -4.24 -5.06
N ALA A 196 -8.91 -4.09 -6.38
CA ALA A 196 -9.74 -3.28 -7.28
C ALA A 196 -9.83 -1.76 -7.00
N SER A 197 -8.95 -1.20 -6.16
CA SER A 197 -8.93 0.24 -5.84
C SER A 197 -8.21 1.15 -6.86
N GLY A 198 -8.11 0.74 -8.14
CA GLY A 198 -7.51 1.57 -9.19
C GLY A 198 -5.98 1.62 -9.24
N LYS A 199 -5.27 0.75 -8.50
CA LYS A 199 -3.79 0.65 -8.51
C LYS A 199 -3.17 0.38 -9.89
N GLY A 200 -3.96 -0.17 -10.83
CA GLY A 200 -3.51 -0.41 -12.20
C GLY A 200 -3.16 0.86 -12.97
N SER A 201 -3.70 2.02 -12.57
CA SER A 201 -3.38 3.33 -13.17
C SER A 201 -1.88 3.66 -13.12
N ALA A 202 -1.19 3.23 -12.05
CA ALA A 202 0.26 3.40 -11.90
C ALA A 202 1.07 2.74 -13.03
N ALA A 203 0.53 1.70 -13.70
CA ALA A 203 1.19 1.04 -14.82
C ALA A 203 1.38 1.98 -16.03
N TYR A 204 0.46 2.92 -16.25
CA TYR A 204 0.54 3.87 -17.36
C TYR A 204 1.68 4.88 -17.19
N ALA A 205 2.05 5.22 -15.95
CA ALA A 205 3.17 6.12 -15.68
C ALA A 205 4.50 5.58 -16.22
N TYR A 206 4.72 4.25 -16.22
CA TYR A 206 5.92 3.65 -16.79
C TYR A 206 6.07 3.90 -18.30
N GLN A 207 4.96 4.09 -19.02
CA GLN A 207 5.01 4.37 -20.45
C GLN A 207 5.70 5.71 -20.74
N LEU A 208 5.64 6.67 -19.81
CA LEU A 208 6.29 7.98 -19.93
C LEU A 208 7.82 7.84 -20.02
N ALA A 209 8.40 6.89 -19.29
CA ALA A 209 9.84 6.64 -19.29
C ALA A 209 10.29 5.56 -20.26
N ARG A 210 9.39 4.91 -21.00
CA ARG A 210 9.74 3.75 -21.84
C ARG A 210 10.78 4.07 -22.91
N GLY A 211 10.71 5.26 -23.50
CA GLY A 211 11.73 5.72 -24.47
C GLY A 211 13.10 5.85 -23.84
N TRP A 212 13.17 6.53 -22.69
CA TRP A 212 14.41 6.70 -21.92
C TRP A 212 14.98 5.37 -21.42
N HIS A 213 14.12 4.49 -20.91
CA HIS A 213 14.50 3.15 -20.48
C HIS A 213 15.15 2.35 -21.61
N LYS A 214 14.54 2.33 -22.80
CA LYS A 214 15.11 1.64 -23.98
C LYS A 214 16.47 2.20 -24.36
N HIS A 215 16.65 3.51 -24.30
CA HIS A 215 17.94 4.15 -24.57
C HIS A 215 19.01 3.66 -23.59
N LEU A 216 18.74 3.73 -22.29
CA LEU A 216 19.65 3.28 -21.24
C LEU A 216 19.96 1.79 -21.35
N THR A 217 18.98 0.94 -21.68
CA THR A 217 19.21 -0.49 -21.88
C THR A 217 20.11 -0.76 -23.09
N ALA A 218 19.94 -0.02 -24.19
CA ALA A 218 20.80 -0.14 -25.37
C ALA A 218 22.23 0.31 -25.08
N GLU A 219 22.41 1.44 -24.38
CA GLU A 219 23.73 1.90 -23.93
C GLU A 219 24.40 0.90 -22.99
N SER A 220 23.66 0.36 -22.02
CA SER A 220 24.18 -0.66 -21.09
C SER A 220 24.61 -1.93 -21.82
N ALA A 221 23.80 -2.40 -22.77
CA ALA A 221 24.15 -3.58 -23.58
C ALA A 221 25.40 -3.35 -24.44
N GLY A 222 25.58 -2.14 -24.99
CA GLY A 222 26.79 -1.76 -25.71
C GLY A 222 28.03 -1.76 -24.81
N ALA A 223 27.94 -1.13 -23.63
CA ALA A 223 29.02 -1.08 -22.66
C ALA A 223 29.39 -2.48 -22.12
N GLU A 224 28.41 -3.36 -21.94
CA GLU A 224 28.63 -4.77 -21.58
C GLU A 224 29.38 -5.52 -22.67
N ALA A 225 28.99 -5.36 -23.93
CA ALA A 225 29.66 -6.00 -25.07
C ALA A 225 31.12 -5.53 -25.25
N GLU A 226 31.38 -4.23 -25.08
CA GLU A 226 32.74 -3.66 -25.10
C GLU A 226 33.61 -4.24 -23.99
N TYR A 227 33.06 -4.30 -22.77
CA TYR A 227 33.75 -4.89 -21.63
C TYR A 227 34.05 -6.39 -21.82
N GLU A 228 33.09 -7.17 -22.33
CA GLU A 228 33.29 -8.58 -22.61
C GLU A 228 34.39 -8.80 -23.67
N ALA A 229 34.45 -7.95 -24.70
CA ALA A 229 35.49 -7.98 -25.72
C ALA A 229 36.88 -7.66 -25.14
N GLU A 230 37.00 -6.63 -24.28
CA GLU A 230 38.24 -6.27 -23.61
C GLU A 230 38.75 -7.37 -22.67
N VAL A 231 37.85 -7.97 -21.88
CA VAL A 231 38.16 -9.09 -21.00
C VAL A 231 38.61 -10.32 -21.79
N ALA A 232 37.95 -10.61 -22.92
CA ALA A 232 38.35 -11.71 -23.81
C ALA A 232 39.74 -11.49 -24.45
N ALA A 233 40.03 -10.27 -24.91
CA ALA A 233 41.32 -9.90 -25.48
C ALA A 233 42.47 -10.04 -24.46
N GLN A 234 42.24 -9.60 -23.22
CA GLN A 234 43.26 -9.72 -22.16
C GLN A 234 43.48 -11.17 -21.70
N LYS A 235 42.44 -12.01 -21.66
CA LYS A 235 42.58 -13.45 -21.41
C LYS A 235 43.43 -14.16 -22.48
N GLY A 236 43.39 -13.68 -23.72
CA GLY A 236 44.26 -14.17 -24.80
C GLY A 236 45.74 -13.80 -24.61
N VAL A 237 46.02 -12.58 -24.11
CA VAL A 237 47.39 -12.06 -23.90
C VAL A 237 48.05 -12.61 -22.63
N ASN A 238 47.27 -12.87 -21.57
CA ASN A 238 47.80 -13.32 -20.27
C ASN A 238 48.14 -14.83 -20.21
N LYS A 239 47.86 -15.62 -21.26
CA LYS A 239 48.27 -17.03 -21.35
C LYS A 239 49.80 -17.24 -21.44
N GLY A 240 50.60 -16.18 -21.59
CA GLY A 240 52.05 -16.26 -21.75
C GLY A 240 52.92 -15.43 -20.80
N LYS A 241 52.37 -14.64 -19.87
CA LYS A 241 53.16 -13.77 -18.97
C LYS A 241 52.69 -13.89 -17.52
N GLY A 242 53.60 -14.34 -16.65
CA GLY A 242 53.37 -14.44 -15.21
C GLY A 242 53.12 -13.08 -14.54
N SER A 243 52.07 -13.04 -13.74
CA SER A 243 51.75 -12.08 -12.67
C SER A 243 51.98 -10.58 -12.94
N ASN A 244 51.21 -9.99 -13.86
CA ASN A 244 50.66 -8.64 -13.66
C ASN A 244 49.49 -8.37 -14.63
N SER A 245 48.34 -9.00 -14.39
CA SER A 245 47.15 -8.80 -15.25
C SER A 245 46.24 -7.74 -14.64
N TYR A 246 46.24 -6.53 -15.21
CA TYR A 246 45.16 -5.56 -15.01
C TYR A 246 43.86 -6.18 -15.56
N THR A 247 42.81 -6.22 -14.75
CA THR A 247 41.46 -6.56 -15.22
C THR A 247 40.66 -5.26 -15.19
N PRO A 248 40.06 -4.81 -16.31
CA PRO A 248 39.26 -3.59 -16.31
C PRO A 248 38.11 -3.77 -15.30
N PRO A 249 37.74 -2.71 -14.56
CA PRO A 249 36.58 -2.76 -13.69
C PRO A 249 35.33 -2.98 -14.54
N PRO A 250 34.37 -3.80 -14.08
CA PRO A 250 33.13 -4.02 -14.80
C PRO A 250 32.42 -2.68 -15.05
N PRO A 251 31.74 -2.52 -16.21
CA PRO A 251 30.97 -1.31 -16.48
C PRO A 251 30.01 -1.09 -15.32
N ARG A 252 29.88 0.17 -14.88
CA ARG A 252 28.89 0.51 -13.86
C ARG A 252 27.54 0.08 -14.43
N ALA A 253 26.92 -0.93 -13.82
CA ALA A 253 25.63 -1.43 -14.25
C ALA A 253 24.71 -0.23 -14.47
N GLY A 254 24.31 0.01 -15.72
CA GLY A 254 23.32 1.01 -16.04
C GLY A 254 22.14 0.72 -15.13
N LYS A 255 21.70 1.70 -14.34
CA LYS A 255 20.55 1.53 -13.46
C LYS A 255 19.32 1.35 -14.36
N CYS A 256 19.13 0.15 -14.87
CA CYS A 256 17.89 -0.27 -15.47
C CYS A 256 16.81 -0.01 -14.43
N PHE A 257 15.74 0.66 -14.84
CA PHE A 257 14.54 0.89 -14.05
C PHE A 257 13.88 -0.47 -13.77
N THR A 258 14.48 -1.27 -12.89
CA THR A 258 13.83 -2.43 -12.34
C THR A 258 12.92 -1.91 -11.25
N SER A 259 11.61 -2.01 -11.47
CA SER A 259 10.67 -2.01 -10.34
C SER A 259 11.23 -3.00 -9.33
N PRO A 260 11.44 -2.62 -8.05
CA PRO A 260 11.91 -3.58 -7.06
C PRO A 260 10.86 -4.67 -6.97
N ALA A 261 11.16 -5.83 -7.56
CA ALA A 261 10.50 -7.06 -7.17
C ALA A 261 10.78 -7.20 -5.68
N ILE A 262 9.71 -7.27 -4.89
CA ILE A 262 9.74 -7.54 -3.46
C ILE A 262 10.68 -8.74 -3.26
N PRO A 263 11.82 -8.59 -2.55
CA PRO A 263 12.65 -9.74 -2.25
C PRO A 263 11.86 -10.61 -1.28
N GLN A 264 11.34 -11.74 -1.78
CA GLN A 264 10.96 -12.84 -0.90
C GLN A 264 12.23 -13.42 -0.29
N GLU A 265 12.26 -13.41 1.04
CA GLU A 265 13.08 -14.22 1.96
C GLU A 265 14.52 -14.58 1.55
N ARG A 266 15.47 -14.08 2.33
CA ARG A 266 16.62 -14.90 2.76
C ARG A 266 16.88 -14.75 4.27
N GLN A 267 16.50 -15.80 4.97
CA GLN A 267 17.21 -16.46 6.06
C GLN A 267 18.26 -15.65 6.82
N TYR A 268 17.93 -15.36 8.09
CA TYR A 268 18.89 -15.13 9.17
C TYR A 268 19.90 -16.29 9.25
N CYS A 269 21.19 -15.97 9.26
CA CYS A 269 22.21 -16.85 9.83
C CYS A 269 22.41 -16.46 11.30
N PRO A 270 22.40 -17.40 12.25
CA PRO A 270 22.61 -17.09 13.67
C PRO A 270 24.08 -16.77 13.95
N SER A 271 24.28 -15.96 15.00
CA SER A 271 25.56 -15.53 15.58
C SER A 271 26.44 -16.66 16.06
#